data_AF-A0A8S3K0Q6-F1
#
_entry.id   AF-A0A8S3K0Q6-F1
#
_cell.length_a   1.000
_cell.length_b   1.000
_cell.length_c   1.000
_cell.angle_alpha   90.00
_cell.angle_beta   90.00
_cell.angle_gamma   90.00
#
_symmetry.space_group_name_H-M   'P 1'
#
loop_
_entity.id
_entity.type
_entity.pdbx_description
1 polymer ?
#
loop_
_entity_poly.entity_id
_entity_poly.type
_entity_poly.pdbx_seq_one_letter_code
_entity_poly.pdbx_strand_id
1 'polypeptide(L)'
;DDDDDDDDDDDDDEEEGSDDGSSDRFSIKSDLAQVNEESSKARRTPLLYIRPHLRAKFVFDQLIQVLPQSPSDTNQPATVEIISANAMHSIAPSLVQERQLMSDFIGPLTTSTAKSNVIRYCERQSQLANKSIHIIDRDALS
;
A
#
# COMPACT_ATOMS: atom_id res chain seq x y z
N ASP A 1 -0.61 38.12 -48.19
CA ASP A 1 -1.96 38.65 -47.95
C ASP A 1 -2.57 37.84 -46.81
N ASP A 2 -1.80 37.46 -45.78
CA ASP A 2 -1.29 38.28 -44.65
C ASP A 2 -2.02 37.66 -43.42
N ASP A 3 -1.42 37.20 -42.32
CA ASP A 3 -0.16 37.51 -41.66
C ASP A 3 0.32 36.28 -40.84
N ASP A 4 1.64 36.10 -40.80
CA ASP A 4 2.36 35.44 -39.71
C ASP A 4 2.25 36.32 -38.45
N ASP A 5 2.04 35.73 -37.27
CA ASP A 5 2.56 36.27 -36.01
C ASP A 5 2.82 35.09 -35.07
N ASP A 6 4.09 34.75 -35.02
CA ASP A 6 4.77 34.06 -33.94
C ASP A 6 4.57 34.84 -32.63
N ASP A 7 4.27 34.13 -31.54
CA ASP A 7 4.70 34.52 -30.19
C ASP A 7 4.82 33.22 -29.37
N ASP A 8 5.95 32.56 -29.60
CA ASP A 8 6.60 31.67 -28.64
C ASP A 8 7.03 32.54 -27.44
N ASP A 9 6.20 32.60 -26.39
CA ASP A 9 6.65 32.99 -25.05
C ASP A 9 6.94 31.72 -24.25
N ASP A 10 8.17 31.23 -24.44
CA ASP A 10 8.96 30.52 -23.44
C ASP A 10 9.09 31.42 -22.20
N ASP A 11 8.29 31.15 -21.16
CA ASP A 11 8.67 31.48 -19.78
C ASP A 11 8.85 30.17 -19.00
N ASP A 12 10.05 29.65 -19.21
CA ASP A 12 10.76 28.61 -18.47
C ASP A 12 11.13 29.16 -17.08
N ASP A 13 10.14 29.25 -16.17
CA ASP A 13 10.41 29.50 -14.75
C ASP A 13 10.69 28.16 -14.04
N GLU A 14 11.94 27.70 -14.18
CA GLU A 14 12.56 26.74 -13.27
C GLU A 14 12.69 27.39 -11.87
N GLU A 15 11.67 27.21 -11.03
CA GLU A 15 11.75 27.52 -9.60
C GLU A 15 12.73 26.53 -8.92
N GLU A 16 13.95 27.04 -8.73
CA GLU A 16 15.02 26.36 -8.04
C GLU A 16 14.67 25.95 -6.62
N GLY A 17 15.18 24.78 -6.26
CA GLY A 17 15.01 24.12 -4.99
C GLY A 17 15.30 24.99 -3.77
N SER A 18 14.43 24.83 -2.77
CA SER A 18 14.84 24.83 -1.38
C SER A 18 14.27 23.58 -0.71
N ASP A 19 14.81 22.42 -1.12
CA ASP A 19 14.81 21.21 -0.30
C ASP A 19 15.70 21.50 0.91
N ASP A 20 15.13 22.13 1.94
CA ASP A 20 15.77 22.25 3.25
C ASP A 20 15.72 20.88 3.92
N GLY A 21 16.58 20.01 3.40
CA GLY A 21 16.94 18.72 3.96
C GLY A 21 17.52 18.88 5.36
N SER A 22 16.68 19.20 6.33
CA SER A 22 16.76 18.72 7.70
C SER A 22 16.41 17.23 7.70
N SER A 23 17.15 16.47 6.89
CA SER A 23 17.52 15.13 7.25
C SER A 23 18.32 15.28 8.53
N ASP A 24 17.60 15.26 9.65
CA ASP A 24 18.14 14.82 10.92
C ASP A 24 18.89 13.54 10.60
N ARG A 25 20.20 13.70 10.45
CA ARG A 25 21.16 12.61 10.47
C ARG A 25 20.85 11.91 11.77
N PHE A 26 20.01 10.87 11.68
CA PHE A 26 20.01 9.79 12.63
C PHE A 26 21.46 9.40 12.73
N SER A 27 22.11 9.92 13.77
CA SER A 27 23.41 9.47 14.21
C SER A 27 23.13 8.05 14.66
N ILE A 28 23.21 7.13 13.69
CA ILE A 28 23.42 5.73 13.96
C ILE A 28 24.82 5.73 14.56
N LYS A 29 24.88 6.01 15.87
CA LYS A 29 25.99 5.60 16.70
C LYS A 29 26.11 4.12 16.40
N SER A 30 27.07 3.81 15.55
CA SER A 30 27.59 2.48 15.43
C SER A 30 28.17 2.22 16.81
N ASP A 31 27.33 1.68 17.69
CA ASP A 31 27.78 0.86 18.79
C ASP A 31 28.39 -0.37 18.14
N LEU A 32 29.58 -0.15 17.57
CA LEU A 32 30.55 -1.15 17.19
C LEU A 32 30.99 -1.73 18.52
N ALA A 33 30.13 -2.60 19.06
CA ALA A 33 30.42 -3.40 20.23
C ALA A 33 31.80 -4.01 20.01
N GLN A 34 32.69 -3.66 20.93
CA GLN A 34 34.08 -4.10 20.95
C GLN A 34 34.16 -5.57 20.56
N VAL A 35 34.91 -5.81 19.49
CA VAL A 35 35.26 -7.15 19.03
C VAL A 35 36.12 -7.78 20.13
N ASN A 36 35.51 -8.61 20.97
CA ASN A 36 36.27 -9.57 21.75
C ASN A 36 36.70 -10.67 20.78
N GLU A 37 37.90 -10.51 20.22
CA GLU A 37 38.56 -11.53 19.39
C GLU A 37 38.91 -12.73 20.27
N GLU A 38 38.00 -13.70 20.37
CA GLU A 38 38.37 -15.02 20.89
C GLU A 38 37.61 -16.15 20.18
N SER A 39 38.31 -16.68 19.17
CA SER A 39 38.28 -18.07 18.69
C SER A 39 37.13 -18.56 17.78
N SER A 40 37.59 -18.99 16.59
CA SER A 40 37.13 -20.12 15.77
C SER A 40 35.94 -19.92 14.80
N LYS A 41 36.28 -20.05 13.51
CA LYS A 41 35.44 -20.07 12.29
C LYS A 41 34.72 -18.74 11.99
N ALA A 42 35.20 -18.06 10.95
CA ALA A 42 34.51 -16.95 10.32
C ALA A 42 33.03 -17.31 10.09
N ARG A 43 32.12 -16.54 10.71
CA ARG A 43 30.69 -16.69 10.53
C ARG A 43 30.34 -16.49 9.06
N ARG A 44 29.76 -17.51 8.42
CA ARG A 44 29.27 -17.43 7.03
C ARG A 44 27.99 -16.62 6.89
N THR A 45 27.22 -16.48 7.97
CA THR A 45 25.98 -15.71 8.00
C THR A 45 26.29 -14.22 8.14
N PRO A 46 25.83 -13.37 7.20
CA PRO A 46 25.99 -11.92 7.31
C PRO A 46 25.39 -11.40 8.63
N LEU A 47 26.00 -10.34 9.18
CA LEU A 47 25.64 -9.79 10.51
C LEU A 47 24.15 -9.45 10.67
N LEU A 48 23.48 -9.07 9.57
CA LEU A 48 22.05 -8.76 9.52
C LEU A 48 21.15 -9.95 9.88
N TYR A 49 21.63 -11.19 9.73
CA TYR A 49 20.86 -12.42 9.99
C TYR A 49 21.07 -13.00 11.40
N ILE A 50 21.81 -12.29 12.26
CA ILE A 50 22.11 -12.74 13.63
C ILE A 50 20.99 -12.37 14.59
N ARG A 51 20.21 -11.34 14.26
CA ARG A 51 19.12 -10.86 15.12
C ARG A 51 17.79 -11.53 14.75
N PRO A 52 16.97 -11.88 15.75
CA PRO A 52 15.56 -12.21 15.55
C PRO A 52 14.91 -11.10 14.72
N HIS A 53 14.21 -11.48 13.66
CA HIS A 53 13.60 -10.56 12.71
C HIS A 53 12.14 -10.97 12.52
N LEU A 54 11.30 -9.96 12.28
CA LEU A 54 9.90 -10.17 11.93
C LEU A 54 9.82 -11.06 10.68
N ARG A 55 8.96 -12.08 10.72
CA ARG A 55 8.62 -12.89 9.56
C ARG A 55 7.11 -12.86 9.37
N ALA A 56 6.67 -12.27 8.27
CA ALA A 56 5.26 -12.20 7.92
C ALA A 56 5.00 -13.00 6.63
N LYS A 57 3.90 -13.74 6.59
CA LYS A 57 3.46 -14.49 5.41
C LYS A 57 1.94 -14.49 5.31
N PHE A 58 1.43 -14.25 4.10
CA PHE A 58 0.02 -14.45 3.78
C PHE A 58 -0.27 -15.92 3.49
N VAL A 59 -1.28 -16.45 4.15
CA VAL A 59 -1.82 -17.79 3.93
C VAL A 59 -3.34 -17.69 3.91
N PHE A 60 -3.95 -18.00 2.77
CA PHE A 60 -5.37 -17.74 2.52
C PHE A 60 -5.75 -16.29 2.86
N ASP A 61 -6.78 -16.10 3.70
CA ASP A 61 -7.31 -14.80 4.13
C ASP A 61 -6.67 -14.33 5.45
N GLN A 62 -5.45 -14.76 5.76
CA GLN A 62 -4.77 -14.48 7.01
C GLN A 62 -3.31 -14.08 6.80
N LEU A 63 -2.87 -13.06 7.54
CA LEU A 63 -1.47 -12.71 7.72
C LEU A 63 -0.96 -13.39 8.98
N ILE A 64 0.03 -14.24 8.82
CA ILE A 64 0.75 -14.89 9.92
C ILE A 64 2.05 -14.12 10.13
N GLN A 65 2.25 -13.54 11.31
CA GLN A 65 3.49 -12.86 11.65
C GLN A 65 4.16 -13.47 12.89
N VAL A 66 5.45 -13.75 12.78
CA VAL A 66 6.30 -14.21 13.87
C VAL A 66 7.06 -13.01 14.41
N LEU A 67 6.84 -12.70 15.69
CA LEU A 67 7.45 -11.54 16.33
C LEU A 67 8.92 -11.83 16.68
N PRO A 68 9.82 -10.85 16.50
CA PRO A 68 11.19 -10.97 16.97
C PRO A 68 11.21 -10.99 18.51
N GLN A 69 11.66 -12.09 19.11
CA GLN A 69 11.85 -12.17 20.56
C GLN A 69 13.29 -11.82 20.94
N SER A 70 13.47 -11.20 22.12
CA SER A 70 14.80 -10.88 22.65
C SER A 70 15.51 -12.14 23.15
N PRO A 71 16.84 -12.24 22.99
CA PRO A 71 17.61 -13.45 23.30
C PRO A 71 17.73 -13.78 24.80
N SER A 72 17.21 -12.94 25.70
CA SER A 72 17.13 -13.21 27.14
C SER A 72 16.15 -14.34 27.49
N ASP A 73 15.22 -14.65 26.58
CA ASP A 73 14.21 -15.69 26.75
C ASP A 73 14.65 -17.02 26.11
N THR A 74 15.73 -17.61 26.61
CA THR A 74 16.42 -18.74 25.96
C THR A 74 15.59 -20.03 25.83
N ASN A 75 14.39 -20.09 26.43
CA ASN A 75 13.48 -21.25 26.37
C ASN A 75 12.04 -20.89 26.02
N GLN A 76 11.73 -19.66 25.59
CA GLN A 76 10.36 -19.34 25.18
C GLN A 76 10.16 -19.67 23.69
N PRO A 77 9.03 -20.30 23.32
CA PRO A 77 8.68 -20.49 21.92
C PRO A 77 8.37 -19.14 21.26
N ALA A 78 8.64 -19.04 19.96
CA ALA A 78 8.36 -17.82 19.20
C ALA A 78 6.87 -17.44 19.23
N THR A 79 6.57 -16.17 19.47
CA THR A 79 5.21 -15.64 19.44
C THR A 79 4.76 -15.47 17.99
N VAL A 80 3.62 -16.07 17.66
CA VAL A 80 2.99 -15.96 16.35
C VAL A 80 1.66 -15.26 16.49
N GLU A 81 1.46 -14.19 15.73
CA GLU A 81 0.18 -13.50 15.60
C GLU A 81 -0.47 -13.85 14.28
N ILE A 82 -1.78 -14.09 14.31
CA ILE A 82 -2.59 -14.42 13.15
C ILE A 82 -3.63 -13.32 12.99
N ILE A 83 -3.54 -12.56 11.91
CA ILE A 83 -4.39 -11.41 11.62
C ILE A 83 -5.24 -11.75 10.40
N SER A 84 -6.56 -11.59 10.49
CA SER A 84 -7.44 -11.81 9.32
C SER A 84 -7.33 -10.65 8.33
N ALA A 85 -7.48 -10.92 7.03
CA ALA A 85 -7.51 -9.88 6.00
C ALA A 85 -8.63 -8.88 6.25
N ASN A 86 -9.81 -9.36 6.65
CA ASN A 86 -10.92 -8.48 7.01
C ASN A 86 -10.57 -7.50 8.14
N ALA A 87 -9.80 -7.91 9.14
CA ALA A 87 -9.32 -7.00 10.19
C ALA A 87 -8.35 -5.95 9.62
N MET A 88 -7.45 -6.33 8.70
CA MET A 88 -6.54 -5.39 8.04
C MET A 88 -7.26 -4.36 7.16
N HIS A 89 -8.31 -4.77 6.45
CA HIS A 89 -9.09 -3.86 5.59
C HIS A 89 -9.90 -2.82 6.39
N SER A 90 -10.21 -3.09 7.65
CA SER A 90 -10.95 -2.16 8.51
C SER A 90 -10.15 -0.92 8.93
N ILE A 91 -8.84 -0.91 8.68
CA ILE A 91 -7.91 0.16 9.09
C ILE A 91 -8.06 1.41 8.21
N ALA A 92 -8.42 1.26 6.94
CA ALA A 92 -8.54 2.36 5.99
C ALA A 92 -9.99 2.50 5.46
N PRO A 93 -10.66 3.63 5.71
CA PRO A 93 -12.04 3.85 5.26
C PRO A 93 -12.24 3.70 3.74
N SER A 94 -11.24 4.07 2.93
CA SER A 94 -11.26 3.93 1.47
C SER A 94 -11.34 2.47 1.01
N LEU A 95 -10.57 1.58 1.65
CA LEU A 95 -10.57 0.14 1.34
C LEU A 95 -11.90 -0.52 1.73
N VAL A 96 -12.58 -0.01 2.75
CA VAL A 96 -13.91 -0.50 3.15
C VAL A 96 -14.95 -0.17 2.06
N GLN A 97 -14.90 1.04 1.51
CA GLN A 97 -15.80 1.44 0.42
C GLN A 97 -15.53 0.64 -0.86
N GLU A 98 -14.26 0.47 -1.23
CA GLU A 98 -13.86 -0.33 -2.39
C GLU A 98 -14.31 -1.79 -2.26
N ARG A 99 -14.12 -2.39 -1.08
CA ARG A 99 -14.62 -3.74 -0.77
C ARG A 99 -16.13 -3.84 -0.95
N GLN A 100 -16.88 -2.83 -0.50
CA GLN A 100 -18.34 -2.83 -0.66
C GLN A 100 -18.71 -2.84 -2.15
N LEU A 101 -18.10 -1.96 -2.95
CA LEU A 101 -18.31 -1.91 -4.41
C LEU A 101 -17.95 -3.24 -5.09
N MET A 102 -16.81 -3.83 -4.71
CA MET A 102 -16.39 -5.14 -5.23
C MET A 102 -17.33 -6.27 -4.82
N SER A 103 -17.89 -6.22 -3.61
CA SER A 103 -18.83 -7.23 -3.13
C SER A 103 -20.19 -7.16 -3.83
N ASP A 104 -20.61 -5.96 -4.23
CA ASP A 104 -21.84 -5.73 -4.99
C ASP A 104 -21.67 -6.06 -6.48
N PHE A 105 -20.43 -6.21 -6.95
CA PHE A 105 -20.14 -6.58 -8.32
C PHE A 105 -20.56 -8.04 -8.61
N ILE A 106 -21.18 -8.24 -9.77
CA ILE A 106 -21.72 -9.53 -10.21
C ILE A 106 -20.62 -10.56 -10.53
N GLY A 107 -19.36 -10.12 -10.54
CA GLY A 107 -18.22 -10.88 -10.98
C GLY A 107 -18.05 -10.85 -12.51
N PRO A 108 -17.11 -11.64 -13.04
CA PRO A 108 -16.86 -11.72 -14.47
C PRO A 108 -18.12 -12.12 -15.25
N LEU A 109 -18.35 -11.46 -16.39
CA LEU A 109 -19.42 -11.84 -17.29
C LEU A 109 -19.04 -13.13 -18.02
N THR A 110 -19.65 -14.22 -17.60
CA THR A 110 -19.45 -15.56 -18.18
C THR A 110 -20.72 -16.01 -18.89
N THR A 111 -20.64 -17.11 -19.63
CA THR A 111 -21.83 -17.75 -20.24
C THR A 111 -22.86 -18.22 -19.21
N SER A 112 -22.46 -18.40 -17.95
CA SER A 112 -23.36 -18.77 -16.84
C SER A 112 -24.03 -17.57 -16.16
N THR A 113 -23.57 -16.34 -16.43
CA THR A 113 -24.08 -15.14 -15.76
C THR A 113 -25.49 -14.82 -16.28
N ALA A 114 -26.48 -14.89 -15.40
CA ALA A 114 -27.87 -14.60 -15.76
C ALA A 114 -28.05 -13.13 -16.15
N LYS A 115 -28.69 -12.88 -17.31
CA LYS A 115 -28.99 -11.52 -17.82
C LYS A 115 -29.72 -10.65 -16.79
N SER A 116 -30.64 -11.24 -16.03
CA SER A 116 -31.40 -10.55 -14.97
C SER A 116 -30.52 -9.99 -13.85
N ASN A 117 -29.37 -10.60 -13.58
CA ASN A 117 -28.43 -10.10 -12.56
C ASN A 117 -27.67 -8.89 -13.10
N VAL A 118 -27.25 -8.95 -14.37
CA VAL A 118 -26.60 -7.83 -15.07
C VAL A 118 -27.51 -6.60 -15.12
N ILE A 119 -28.76 -6.78 -15.56
CA ILE A 119 -29.73 -5.70 -15.63
C ILE A 119 -29.93 -5.05 -14.25
N ARG A 120 -30.20 -5.86 -13.20
CA ARG A 120 -30.42 -5.33 -11.85
C ARG A 120 -29.21 -4.60 -11.28
N TYR A 121 -27.99 -5.06 -11.57
CA TYR A 121 -26.77 -4.37 -11.17
C TYR A 121 -26.64 -3.02 -11.89
N CYS A 122 -26.82 -2.98 -13.22
CA CYS A 122 -26.75 -1.74 -13.99
C CYS A 122 -27.81 -0.72 -13.54
N GLU A 123 -29.04 -1.16 -13.27
CA GLU A 123 -30.11 -0.31 -12.73
C GLU A 123 -29.71 0.29 -11.37
N ARG A 124 -29.15 -0.52 -10.47
CA ARG A 124 -28.66 -0.06 -9.16
C ARG A 124 -27.55 0.98 -9.31
N GLN A 125 -26.55 0.70 -10.16
CA GLN A 125 -25.44 1.62 -10.40
C GLN A 125 -25.92 2.94 -11.03
N SER A 126 -26.86 2.89 -11.97
CA SER A 126 -27.47 4.10 -12.55
C SER A 126 -28.19 4.95 -11.49
N GLN A 127 -28.94 4.31 -10.59
CA GLN A 127 -29.60 5.03 -9.49
C GLN A 127 -28.62 5.67 -8.51
N LEU A 128 -27.48 5.03 -8.24
CA LEU A 128 -26.43 5.58 -7.39
C LEU A 128 -25.73 6.75 -8.07
N ALA A 129 -25.42 6.63 -9.36
CA ALA A 129 -24.85 7.70 -10.16
C ALA A 129 -25.77 8.93 -10.20
N ASN A 130 -27.07 8.75 -10.44
CA ASN A 130 -28.05 9.85 -10.47
C ASN A 130 -28.16 10.61 -9.14
N LYS A 131 -27.78 9.99 -8.02
CA LYS A 131 -27.78 10.62 -6.68
C LYS A 131 -26.43 11.26 -6.35
N SER A 132 -25.39 11.01 -7.13
CA SER A 132 -24.07 11.60 -6.94
C SER A 132 -24.04 13.01 -7.51
N ILE A 133 -23.68 13.98 -6.67
CA ILE A 133 -23.63 15.42 -7.02
C ILE A 133 -22.43 15.72 -7.94
N HIS A 134 -21.47 14.79 -8.08
CA HIS A 134 -20.21 14.99 -8.81
C HIS A 134 -20.26 14.66 -10.32
N ILE A 135 -21.43 14.65 -10.95
CA ILE A 135 -21.51 14.47 -12.41
C ILE A 135 -21.24 15.81 -13.08
N ILE A 136 -19.97 16.05 -13.40
CA ILE A 136 -19.45 17.25 -14.09
C ILE A 136 -20.05 17.39 -15.52
N ASP A 137 -20.57 16.31 -16.10
CA ASP A 137 -21.13 16.31 -17.46
C ASP A 137 -22.62 16.67 -17.57
N ARG A 138 -23.32 17.00 -16.47
CA ARG A 138 -24.76 17.28 -16.54
C ARG A 138 -25.10 18.58 -17.29
N ASP A 139 -24.15 19.50 -17.38
CA ASP A 139 -24.36 20.83 -17.98
C ASP A 139 -23.93 20.90 -19.46
N ALA A 140 -23.35 19.84 -20.04
CA ALA A 140 -22.89 19.83 -21.44
C ALA A 140 -24.01 19.59 -22.48
N LEU A 141 -25.27 19.43 -22.05
CA LEU A 141 -26.43 19.15 -22.90
C LEU A 141 -27.63 20.09 -22.63
N SER A 142 -27.42 21.21 -21.92
CA SER A 142 -28.42 22.26 -21.74
C SER A 142 -28.39 23.28 -22.86
#